data_AF-A0A7Y5KN18-F1
#
_entry.id   AF-A0A7Y5KN18-F1
#
_cell.length_a   1.000
_cell.length_b   1.000
_cell.length_c   1.000
_cell.angle_alpha   90.00
_cell.angle_beta   90.00
_cell.angle_gamma   90.00
#
_symmetry.space_group_name_H-M   'P 1'
#
loop_
_entity.id
_entity.type
_entity.pdbx_description
1 polymer ?
#
loop_
_entity_poly.entity_id
_entity_poly.type
_entity_poly.pdbx_seq_one_letter_code
_entity_poly.pdbx_strand_id
1 'polypeptide(L)'
;VAIRLDANQGWTREEAVQVIRALEVADLGVELVEQPVVADDVEGLAWVRERVGLPVMADESCYSPWDLERIIRLGAADLVNVKLAKCGSLTVGRDMLRRAHDAGLGTIVGSMMESHVGVGAAAAVVAAEPTTAVSDLDAAWWSVSSPVVGGISYCGNEVRVPATGGFGISAFASTH
;
A
#
# COMPACT_ATOMS: atom_id res chain seq x y z
N VAL A 1 -16.91 0.46 -10.26
CA VAL A 1 -15.91 -0.23 -9.42
C VAL A 1 -14.55 0.14 -9.99
N ALA A 2 -13.59 0.56 -9.16
CA ALA A 2 -12.22 0.82 -9.62
C ALA A 2 -11.43 -0.49 -9.59
N ILE A 3 -10.50 -0.67 -10.54
CA ILE A 3 -9.63 -1.85 -10.60
C ILE A 3 -8.20 -1.41 -10.32
N ARG A 4 -7.50 -2.10 -9.43
CA ARG A 4 -6.06 -1.92 -9.21
C ARG A 4 -5.38 -3.23 -9.56
N LEU A 5 -4.26 -3.13 -10.25
CA LEU A 5 -3.50 -4.30 -10.67
C LEU A 5 -2.18 -4.31 -9.92
N ASP A 6 -1.87 -5.43 -9.26
CA ASP A 6 -0.57 -5.65 -8.65
C ASP A 6 0.15 -6.77 -9.40
N ALA A 7 1.28 -6.41 -10.01
CA ALA A 7 2.09 -7.32 -10.79
C ALA A 7 3.11 -8.10 -9.93
N ASN A 8 3.31 -7.72 -8.66
CA ASN A 8 4.24 -8.36 -7.73
C ASN A 8 5.60 -8.65 -8.37
N GLN A 9 6.20 -7.63 -9.00
CA GLN A 9 7.53 -7.70 -9.64
C GLN A 9 7.62 -8.64 -10.86
N GLY A 10 6.48 -9.08 -11.40
CA GLY A 10 6.41 -10.20 -12.33
C GLY A 10 6.83 -9.90 -13.78
N TRP A 11 7.11 -8.64 -14.13
CA TRP A 11 7.42 -8.26 -15.51
C TRP A 11 8.82 -7.67 -15.65
N THR A 12 9.42 -7.87 -16.82
CA THR A 12 10.49 -6.98 -17.28
C THR A 12 9.91 -5.58 -17.56
N ARG A 13 10.75 -4.54 -17.57
CA ARG A 13 10.30 -3.18 -17.89
C ARG A 13 9.65 -3.07 -19.27
N GLU A 14 10.16 -3.81 -20.27
CA GLU A 14 9.59 -3.82 -21.63
C GLU A 14 8.21 -4.49 -21.65
N GLU A 15 8.05 -5.62 -20.98
CA GLU A 15 6.76 -6.31 -20.83
C GLU A 15 5.76 -5.44 -20.06
N ALA A 16 6.20 -4.77 -18.99
CA ALA A 16 5.36 -3.87 -18.21
C ALA A 16 4.75 -2.77 -19.09
N VAL A 17 5.56 -2.09 -19.91
CA VAL A 17 5.05 -1.05 -20.84
C VAL A 17 4.08 -1.65 -21.85
N GLN A 18 4.34 -2.84 -22.38
CA GLN A 18 3.43 -3.50 -23.32
C GLN A 18 2.07 -3.83 -22.68
N VAL A 19 2.09 -4.42 -21.48
CA VAL A 19 0.87 -4.81 -20.76
C VAL A 19 0.08 -3.59 -20.33
N ILE A 20 0.72 -2.59 -19.73
CA ILE A 20 0.05 -1.39 -19.22
C ILE A 20 -0.61 -0.60 -20.36
N ARG A 21 0.06 -0.47 -21.51
CA ARG A 21 -0.54 0.16 -22.71
C ARG A 21 -1.72 -0.64 -23.27
N ALA A 22 -1.66 -1.97 -23.21
CA ALA A 22 -2.81 -2.78 -23.62
C ALA A 22 -4.01 -2.57 -22.68
N LEU A 23 -3.77 -2.43 -21.37
CA LEU A 23 -4.81 -2.10 -20.38
C LEU A 23 -5.41 -0.70 -20.62
N GLU A 24 -4.58 0.29 -20.99
CA GLU A 24 -5.02 1.64 -21.38
C GLU A 24 -5.96 1.60 -22.58
N VAL A 25 -5.58 0.88 -23.64
CA VAL A 25 -6.40 0.75 -24.86
C VAL A 25 -7.71 0.01 -24.58
N ALA A 26 -7.70 -0.96 -23.66
CA ALA A 26 -8.87 -1.74 -23.30
C ALA A 26 -9.88 -0.95 -22.44
N ASP A 27 -9.48 0.21 -21.89
CA ASP A 27 -10.33 1.11 -21.08
C ASP A 27 -11.11 0.38 -19.96
N LEU A 28 -10.42 -0.49 -19.22
CA LEU A 28 -11.03 -1.36 -18.22
C LEU A 28 -11.29 -0.67 -16.86
N GLY A 29 -11.07 0.64 -16.76
CA GLY A 29 -11.17 1.37 -15.49
C GLY A 29 -10.08 1.00 -14.48
N VAL A 30 -8.88 0.69 -14.97
CA VAL A 30 -7.68 0.47 -14.13
C VAL A 30 -7.25 1.82 -13.55
N GLU A 31 -7.16 1.90 -12.23
CA GLU A 31 -6.79 3.11 -11.47
C GLU A 31 -5.27 3.25 -11.36
N LEU A 32 -4.56 2.14 -11.15
CA LEU A 32 -3.10 2.10 -11.01
C LEU A 32 -2.55 0.69 -11.26
N VAL A 33 -1.24 0.63 -11.47
CA VAL A 33 -0.46 -0.61 -11.55
C VAL A 33 0.64 -0.59 -10.49
N GLU A 34 0.61 -1.55 -9.57
CA GLU A 34 1.53 -1.74 -8.46
C GLU A 34 2.70 -2.65 -8.85
N GLN A 35 3.90 -2.20 -8.50
CA GLN A 35 5.19 -2.87 -8.64
C GLN A 35 5.32 -3.77 -9.88
N PRO A 36 5.28 -3.21 -11.11
CA PRO A 36 5.41 -3.98 -12.35
C PRO A 36 6.73 -4.75 -12.47
N VAL A 37 7.83 -4.15 -12.00
CA VAL A 37 9.20 -4.67 -12.16
C VAL A 37 9.83 -5.03 -10.83
N VAL A 38 10.91 -5.82 -10.87
CA VAL A 38 11.69 -6.22 -9.69
C VAL A 38 12.09 -5.03 -8.82
N ALA A 39 11.97 -5.20 -7.50
CA ALA A 39 12.13 -4.15 -6.50
C ALA A 39 13.44 -3.35 -6.63
N ASP A 40 14.53 -4.03 -6.95
CA ASP A 40 15.86 -3.42 -7.05
C ASP A 40 16.03 -2.53 -8.30
N ASP A 41 15.19 -2.72 -9.34
CA ASP A 41 15.24 -1.98 -10.61
C ASP A 41 14.38 -0.70 -10.54
N VAL A 42 14.71 0.20 -9.60
CA VAL A 42 14.00 1.48 -9.41
C VAL A 42 14.12 2.38 -10.65
N GLU A 43 15.26 2.34 -11.34
CA GLU A 43 15.46 3.01 -12.62
C GLU A 43 14.57 2.41 -13.72
N GLY A 44 14.39 1.09 -13.74
CA GLY A 44 13.42 0.42 -14.60
C GLY A 44 11.98 0.82 -14.28
N LEU A 45 11.63 0.98 -13.01
CA LEU A 45 10.33 1.47 -12.59
C LEU A 45 10.07 2.90 -13.10
N ALA A 46 11.07 3.80 -12.96
CA ALA A 46 11.03 5.14 -13.53
C ALA A 46 10.88 5.11 -15.07
N TRP A 47 11.63 4.22 -15.72
CA TRP A 47 11.56 4.03 -17.17
C TRP A 47 10.16 3.60 -17.64
N VAL A 48 9.50 2.70 -16.91
CA VAL A 48 8.12 2.27 -17.17
C VAL A 48 7.17 3.46 -17.01
N ARG A 49 7.22 4.14 -15.87
CA ARG A 49 6.37 5.29 -15.53
C ARG A 49 6.39 6.38 -16.61
N GLU A 50 7.57 6.72 -17.13
CA GLU A 50 7.70 7.72 -18.20
C GLU A 50 7.02 7.33 -19.53
N ARG A 51 6.66 6.06 -19.72
CA ARG A 51 6.22 5.50 -21.01
C ARG A 51 4.77 5.02 -21.01
N VAL A 52 4.08 5.13 -19.89
CA VAL A 52 2.70 4.72 -19.71
C VAL A 52 1.87 5.91 -19.19
N GLY A 53 0.58 5.89 -19.45
CA GLY A 53 -0.39 6.87 -18.95
C GLY A 53 -1.07 6.45 -17.65
N LEU A 54 -1.13 5.15 -17.35
CA LEU A 54 -1.65 4.68 -16.05
C LEU A 54 -0.66 4.96 -14.91
N PRO A 55 -1.14 5.40 -13.73
CA PRO A 55 -0.30 5.61 -12.56
C PRO A 55 0.46 4.35 -12.15
N VAL A 56 1.75 4.50 -11.88
CA VAL A 56 2.63 3.43 -11.40
C VAL A 56 2.86 3.60 -9.90
N MET A 57 2.64 2.55 -9.12
CA MET A 57 2.86 2.55 -7.67
C MET A 57 4.06 1.68 -7.29
N ALA A 58 4.93 2.18 -6.41
CA ALA A 58 6.01 1.41 -5.83
C ALA A 58 5.55 0.73 -4.53
N ASP A 59 5.79 -0.58 -4.41
CA ASP A 59 5.59 -1.36 -3.19
C ASP A 59 6.92 -1.96 -2.72
N GLU A 60 7.37 -3.07 -3.28
CA GLU A 60 8.59 -3.72 -2.83
C GLU A 60 9.86 -2.90 -3.11
N SER A 61 9.81 -1.94 -4.05
CA SER A 61 10.88 -0.94 -4.19
C SER A 61 10.95 0.07 -3.02
N CYS A 62 9.99 0.07 -2.09
CA CYS A 62 9.86 1.05 -1.00
C CYS A 62 9.72 0.36 0.37
N TYR A 63 10.83 -0.06 0.98
CA TYR A 63 10.83 -0.63 2.34
C TYR A 63 11.11 0.41 3.43
N SER A 64 12.03 1.32 3.17
CA SER A 64 12.60 2.24 4.15
C SER A 64 12.51 3.70 3.69
N PRO A 65 12.75 4.66 4.58
CA PRO A 65 12.86 6.07 4.20
C PRO A 65 13.92 6.32 3.11
N TRP A 66 15.01 5.55 3.09
CA TRP A 66 16.07 5.69 2.08
C TRP A 66 15.58 5.28 0.69
N ASP A 67 14.76 4.24 0.62
CA ASP A 67 14.15 3.76 -0.62
C ASP A 67 13.14 4.79 -1.14
N LEU A 68 12.33 5.35 -0.25
CA LEU A 68 11.42 6.44 -0.58
C LEU A 68 12.17 7.65 -1.16
N GLU A 69 13.27 8.08 -0.55
CA GLU A 69 14.09 9.17 -1.10
C GLU A 69 14.69 8.83 -2.47
N ARG A 70 15.05 7.56 -2.71
CA ARG A 70 15.51 7.11 -4.03
C ARG A 70 14.38 7.20 -5.07
N ILE A 71 13.18 6.73 -4.73
CA ILE A 71 11.99 6.81 -5.59
C ILE A 71 11.67 8.27 -5.94
N ILE A 72 11.65 9.15 -4.93
CA ILE A 72 11.39 10.59 -5.13
C ILE A 72 12.45 11.21 -6.04
N ARG A 73 13.73 10.97 -5.77
CA ARG A 73 14.84 11.55 -6.54
C ARG A 73 14.82 11.12 -8.01
N LEU A 74 14.48 9.86 -8.27
CA LEU A 74 14.41 9.31 -9.63
C LEU A 74 13.07 9.58 -10.31
N GLY A 75 12.06 10.09 -9.60
CA GLY A 75 10.70 10.21 -10.11
C GLY A 75 10.12 8.86 -10.51
N ALA A 76 10.41 7.80 -9.74
CA ALA A 76 10.22 6.42 -10.19
C ALA A 76 8.78 5.91 -10.12
N ALA A 77 7.93 6.54 -9.31
CA ALA A 77 6.53 6.16 -9.13
C ALA A 77 5.64 7.40 -8.94
N ASP A 78 4.36 7.24 -9.26
CA ASP A 78 3.31 8.23 -8.99
C ASP A 78 2.74 8.06 -7.57
N LEU A 79 2.75 6.82 -7.06
CA LEU A 79 2.32 6.49 -5.71
C LEU A 79 3.31 5.57 -4.98
N VAL A 80 3.23 5.54 -3.65
CA VAL A 80 3.91 4.54 -2.81
C VAL A 80 2.92 3.80 -1.91
N ASN A 81 3.13 2.49 -1.77
CA ASN A 81 2.46 1.64 -0.80
C ASN A 81 3.33 1.50 0.47
N VAL A 82 2.94 2.19 1.54
CA VAL A 82 3.65 2.10 2.83
C VAL A 82 3.05 0.96 3.64
N LYS A 83 3.85 -0.05 3.96
CA LYS A 83 3.45 -1.18 4.81
C LYS A 83 4.28 -1.18 6.09
N LEU A 84 3.62 -1.28 7.24
CA LEU A 84 4.31 -1.30 8.54
C LEU A 84 5.25 -2.50 8.70
N ALA A 85 4.89 -3.64 8.11
CA ALA A 85 5.74 -4.82 8.08
C ALA A 85 7.06 -4.61 7.31
N LYS A 86 7.11 -3.65 6.37
CA LYS A 86 8.33 -3.31 5.62
C LYS A 86 9.21 -2.32 6.38
N CYS A 87 8.62 -1.22 6.87
CA CYS A 87 9.39 -0.16 7.53
C CYS A 87 9.61 -0.41 9.04
N GLY A 88 8.93 -1.40 9.62
CA GLY A 88 9.13 -1.89 10.99
C GLY A 88 8.68 -0.94 12.10
N SER A 89 7.99 0.16 11.79
CA SER A 89 7.63 1.18 12.79
C SER A 89 6.44 2.05 12.38
N LEU A 90 5.55 2.33 13.34
CA LEU A 90 4.42 3.25 13.18
C LEU A 90 4.88 4.67 12.87
N THR A 91 5.88 5.14 13.62
CA THR A 91 6.43 6.49 13.46
C THR A 91 7.10 6.62 12.10
N VAL A 92 7.92 5.64 11.72
CA VAL A 92 8.60 5.66 10.42
C VAL A 92 7.60 5.58 9.28
N GLY A 93 6.59 4.71 9.36
CA GLY A 93 5.53 4.63 8.35
C GLY A 93 4.79 5.95 8.17
N ARG A 94 4.39 6.60 9.28
CA ARG A 94 3.75 7.91 9.25
C ARG A 94 4.65 9.00 8.63
N ASP A 95 5.93 9.03 9.01
CA ASP A 95 6.87 10.01 8.49
C ASP A 95 7.14 9.79 6.99
N MET A 96 7.18 8.53 6.54
CA MET A 96 7.26 8.19 5.11
C MET A 96 6.03 8.69 4.33
N LEU A 97 4.82 8.51 4.86
CA LEU A 97 3.59 9.03 4.22
C LEU A 97 3.64 10.55 4.06
N ARG A 98 4.02 11.28 5.11
CA ARG A 98 4.19 12.75 5.06
C ARG A 98 5.21 13.15 4.03
N ARG A 99 6.37 12.50 4.05
CA ARG A 99 7.47 12.82 3.16
C ARG A 99 7.11 12.57 1.69
N ALA A 100 6.39 11.49 1.40
CA ALA A 100 5.87 11.18 0.07
C ALA A 100 4.86 12.25 -0.39
N HIS A 101 3.92 12.62 0.47
CA HIS A 101 2.95 13.69 0.19
C HIS A 101 3.65 15.03 -0.10
N ASP A 102 4.64 15.42 0.72
CA ASP A 102 5.41 16.66 0.53
C ASP A 102 6.23 16.65 -0.77
N ALA A 103 6.58 15.46 -1.29
CA ALA A 103 7.21 15.29 -2.61
C ALA A 103 6.20 15.26 -3.77
N GLY A 104 4.90 15.32 -3.50
CA GLY A 104 3.85 15.25 -4.51
C GLY A 104 3.51 13.82 -4.98
N LEU A 105 3.95 12.78 -4.27
CA LEU A 105 3.53 11.41 -4.55
C LEU A 105 2.19 11.13 -3.90
N GLY A 106 1.37 10.32 -4.56
CA GLY A 106 0.23 9.69 -3.91
C GLY A 106 0.67 8.62 -2.92
N THR A 107 -0.20 8.30 -1.97
CA THR A 107 0.08 7.34 -0.92
C THR A 107 -1.10 6.41 -0.72
N ILE A 108 -0.79 5.17 -0.40
CA ILE A 108 -1.69 4.24 0.28
C ILE A 108 -0.93 3.60 1.45
N VAL A 109 -1.68 3.02 2.38
CA VAL A 109 -1.15 2.10 3.37
C VAL A 109 -1.66 0.70 3.07
N GLY A 110 -0.75 -0.25 3.00
CA GLY A 110 -1.08 -1.67 2.86
C GLY A 110 -0.71 -2.46 4.11
N SER A 111 -0.98 -3.76 4.07
CA SER A 111 -0.42 -4.74 5.00
C SER A 111 0.16 -5.94 4.25
N MET A 112 0.89 -6.79 4.97
CA MET A 112 1.08 -8.17 4.55
C MET A 112 -0.20 -8.98 4.87
N MET A 113 -0.13 -10.31 4.78
CA MET A 113 -1.17 -11.18 5.33
C MET A 113 -1.12 -11.13 6.88
N GLU A 114 -1.78 -10.12 7.45
CA GLU A 114 -1.73 -9.77 8.86
C GLU A 114 -3.11 -9.89 9.53
N SER A 115 -3.10 -10.19 10.83
CA SER A 115 -4.33 -10.23 11.63
C SER A 115 -4.87 -8.83 11.93
N HIS A 116 -6.02 -8.77 12.61
CA HIS A 116 -6.65 -7.54 13.11
C HIS A 116 -5.70 -6.66 13.95
N VAL A 117 -4.65 -7.24 14.54
CA VAL A 117 -3.63 -6.48 15.27
C VAL A 117 -2.76 -5.66 14.32
N GLY A 118 -2.21 -6.29 13.28
CA GLY A 118 -1.32 -5.62 12.32
C GLY A 118 -2.08 -4.65 11.43
N VAL A 119 -3.21 -5.09 10.87
CA VAL A 119 -4.09 -4.23 10.08
C VAL A 119 -4.66 -3.08 10.93
N GLY A 120 -4.97 -3.33 12.21
CA GLY A 120 -5.42 -2.26 13.10
C GLY A 120 -4.36 -1.20 13.36
N ALA A 121 -3.10 -1.60 13.47
CA ALA A 121 -1.98 -0.67 13.59
C ALA A 121 -1.79 0.15 12.30
N ALA A 122 -1.93 -0.47 11.12
CA ALA A 122 -1.89 0.21 9.83
C ALA A 122 -3.06 1.19 9.65
N ALA A 123 -4.29 0.78 10.03
CA ALA A 123 -5.48 1.63 10.01
C ALA A 123 -5.34 2.86 10.91
N ALA A 124 -4.72 2.70 12.09
CA ALA A 124 -4.43 3.82 12.97
C ALA A 124 -3.45 4.83 12.34
N VAL A 125 -2.49 4.36 11.54
CA VAL A 125 -1.59 5.25 10.78
C VAL A 125 -2.35 6.00 9.69
N VAL A 126 -3.22 5.34 8.93
CA VAL A 126 -4.09 6.01 7.94
C VAL A 126 -4.99 7.06 8.58
N ALA A 127 -5.55 6.77 9.76
CA ALA A 127 -6.39 7.73 10.49
C ALA A 127 -5.59 8.95 10.98
N ALA A 128 -4.29 8.79 11.27
CA ALA A 128 -3.41 9.85 11.74
C ALA A 128 -2.76 10.65 10.60
N GLU A 129 -2.58 10.02 9.43
CA GLU A 129 -2.00 10.60 8.22
C GLU A 129 -2.80 10.11 7.00
N PRO A 130 -3.84 10.86 6.57
CA PRO A 130 -4.72 10.45 5.48
C PRO A 130 -3.97 10.18 4.17
N THR A 131 -4.37 9.13 3.48
CA THR A 131 -3.80 8.71 2.20
C THR A 131 -4.53 9.35 1.02
N THR A 132 -3.85 9.47 -0.13
CA THR A 132 -4.47 10.08 -1.33
C THR A 132 -5.39 9.11 -2.07
N ALA A 133 -5.23 7.82 -1.85
CA ALA A 133 -6.08 6.75 -2.37
C ALA A 133 -6.54 5.83 -1.25
N VAL A 134 -7.59 5.04 -1.51
CA VAL A 134 -8.12 4.05 -0.55
C VAL A 134 -7.01 3.07 -0.18
N SER A 135 -6.79 2.86 1.12
CA SER A 135 -5.75 1.97 1.65
C SER A 135 -6.14 0.49 1.55
N ASP A 136 -5.14 -0.37 1.33
CA ASP A 136 -5.29 -1.82 1.17
C ASP A 136 -5.19 -2.54 2.52
N LEU A 137 -6.30 -2.53 3.25
CA LEU A 137 -6.38 -3.00 4.64
C LEU A 137 -7.38 -4.15 4.78
N ASP A 138 -7.42 -5.06 3.82
CA ASP A 138 -8.37 -6.16 3.79
C ASP A 138 -7.85 -7.45 4.41
N ALA A 139 -6.53 -7.65 4.59
CA ALA A 139 -5.95 -8.93 5.02
C ALA A 139 -6.61 -9.55 6.27
N ALA A 140 -6.97 -8.74 7.27
CA ALA A 140 -7.62 -9.23 8.48
C ALA A 140 -9.08 -9.68 8.24
N TRP A 141 -9.75 -9.14 7.21
CA TRP A 141 -11.08 -9.55 6.76
C TRP A 141 -11.10 -10.98 6.21
N TRP A 142 -9.98 -11.44 5.64
CA TRP A 142 -9.84 -12.82 5.14
C TRP A 142 -9.72 -13.85 6.27
N SER A 143 -9.51 -13.41 7.51
CA SER A 143 -9.38 -14.30 8.67
C SER A 143 -10.73 -14.88 9.08
N VAL A 144 -10.78 -16.19 9.35
CA VAL A 144 -11.98 -16.89 9.86
C VAL A 144 -12.49 -16.26 11.17
N SER A 145 -11.56 -15.80 12.01
CA SER A 145 -11.88 -15.07 13.24
C SER A 145 -10.74 -14.13 13.64
N SER A 146 -11.05 -13.10 14.42
CA SER A 146 -10.04 -12.24 15.04
C SER A 146 -9.35 -12.99 16.19
N PRO A 147 -8.00 -12.95 16.30
CA PRO A 147 -7.27 -13.53 17.42
C PRO A 147 -7.34 -12.67 18.69
N VAL A 148 -8.04 -11.54 18.66
CA VAL A 148 -8.15 -10.57 19.76
C VAL A 148 -9.59 -10.14 19.99
N VAL A 149 -9.89 -9.79 21.24
CA VAL A 149 -11.14 -9.12 21.63
C VAL A 149 -10.93 -7.60 21.53
N GLY A 150 -11.86 -6.93 20.85
CA GLY A 150 -11.72 -5.51 20.48
C GLY A 150 -10.90 -5.34 19.21
N GLY A 151 -10.23 -4.20 19.08
CA GLY A 151 -9.49 -3.83 17.86
C GLY A 151 -10.37 -3.22 16.77
N ILE A 152 -9.86 -3.25 15.54
CA ILE A 152 -10.62 -2.82 14.36
C ILE A 152 -11.78 -3.76 14.06
N SER A 153 -12.76 -3.26 13.31
CA SER A 153 -13.85 -4.05 12.76
C SER A 153 -14.13 -3.64 11.31
N TYR A 154 -14.75 -4.53 10.54
CA TYR A 154 -15.16 -4.27 9.17
C TYR A 154 -16.67 -4.04 9.09
N CYS A 155 -17.09 -3.02 8.34
CA CYS A 155 -18.49 -2.78 7.98
C CYS A 155 -18.59 -2.57 6.47
N GLY A 156 -18.82 -3.65 5.72
CA GLY A 156 -18.71 -3.60 4.26
C GLY A 156 -17.28 -3.26 3.84
N ASN A 157 -17.12 -2.18 3.08
CA ASN A 157 -15.82 -1.67 2.63
C ASN A 157 -15.18 -0.65 3.60
N GLU A 158 -15.76 -0.45 4.80
CA GLU A 158 -15.20 0.44 5.82
C GLU A 158 -14.41 -0.34 6.87
N VAL A 159 -13.17 0.07 7.12
CA VAL A 159 -12.41 -0.31 8.32
C VAL A 159 -12.72 0.69 9.43
N ARG A 160 -13.26 0.20 10.55
CA ARG A 160 -13.60 1.03 11.71
C ARG A 160 -12.54 0.90 12.78
N VAL A 161 -11.85 2.01 13.04
CA VAL A 161 -10.89 2.15 14.13
C VAL A 161 -11.64 2.45 15.44
N PRO A 162 -11.34 1.75 16.56
CA PRO A 162 -12.01 1.99 17.82
C PRO A 162 -11.68 3.37 18.40
N ALA A 163 -12.66 3.99 19.06
CA ALA A 163 -12.49 5.28 19.74
C ALA A 163 -11.85 5.19 21.13
N THR A 164 -11.57 3.97 21.60
CA THR A 164 -10.90 3.72 22.89
C THR A 164 -9.40 3.96 22.78
N GLY A 165 -8.72 4.14 23.92
CA GLY A 165 -7.27 4.39 23.94
C GLY A 165 -6.45 3.22 23.37
N GLY A 166 -5.32 3.53 22.74
CA GLY A 166 -4.44 2.55 22.11
C GLY A 166 -5.04 1.96 20.84
N PHE A 167 -4.85 0.67 20.60
CA PHE A 167 -5.45 -0.06 19.47
C PHE A 167 -6.83 -0.64 19.78
N GLY A 168 -7.41 -0.34 20.95
CA GLY A 168 -8.70 -0.87 21.37
C GLY A 168 -8.76 -2.39 21.57
N ILE A 169 -7.61 -3.06 21.68
CA ILE A 169 -7.49 -4.49 21.99
C ILE A 169 -7.46 -4.68 23.50
N SER A 170 -8.33 -5.56 24.03
CA SER A 170 -8.45 -5.77 25.49
C SER A 170 -8.00 -7.15 25.97
N ALA A 171 -7.99 -8.16 25.09
CA ALA A 171 -7.58 -9.52 25.42
C ALA A 171 -7.26 -10.32 24.15
N PHE A 172 -6.57 -11.45 24.29
CA PHE A 172 -6.58 -12.49 23.26
C PHE A 172 -7.95 -13.14 23.20
N ALA A 173 -8.41 -13.45 21.99
CA ALA A 173 -9.59 -14.29 21.83
C ALA A 173 -9.27 -15.68 22.35
N SER A 174 -10.18 -16.26 23.15
CA SER A 174 -10.10 -17.66 23.54
C SER A 174 -10.26 -18.50 22.27
N THR A 175 -9.19 -19.15 21.83
CA THR A 175 -9.21 -20.10 20.71
C THR A 175 -10.23 -21.20 21.01
N HIS A 176 -11.16 -21.41 20.08
CA HIS A 176 -11.97 -22.62 19.99
C HIS A 176 -11.33 -23.61 19.02
#